data_AF-A0A6F8PXB1-F1
#
_entry.id   AF-A0A6F8PXB1-F1
#
_cell.length_a   1.000
_cell.length_b   1.000
_cell.length_c   1.000
_cell.angle_alpha   90.00
_cell.angle_beta   90.00
_cell.angle_gamma   90.00
#
_symmetry.space_group_name_H-M   'P 1'
#
loop_
_entity.id
_entity.type
_entity.pdbx_description
1 polymer ?
#
loop_
_entity_poly.entity_id
_entity_poly.type
_entity_poly.pdbx_seq_one_letter_code
_entity_poly.pdbx_strand_id
1 'polypeptide(L)' 'MNISQHAYEVVKGFRTSLRDDQQQVLQEEDYESLQILVEAAISEHASRVLHSNAKQLEALAKQTRALAASIEQDEK' A
#
# COMPACT_ATOMS: atom_id res chain seq x y z
N MET A 1 2.35 5.32 -9.35
CA MET A 1 0.91 5.12 -9.09
C MET A 1 0.39 6.40 -8.46
N ASN A 2 -0.59 7.07 -9.06
CA ASN A 2 -1.18 8.27 -8.45
C ASN A 2 -2.28 7.81 -7.47
N ILE A 3 -1.97 7.80 -6.17
CA ILE A 3 -2.84 7.27 -5.11
C ILE A 3 -4.18 8.01 -5.10
N SER A 4 -4.14 9.33 -5.24
CA SER A 4 -5.34 10.18 -5.28
C SER A 4 -6.25 9.81 -6.47
N GLN A 5 -5.67 9.58 -7.64
CA GLN A 5 -6.43 9.14 -8.82
C GLN A 5 -7.08 7.76 -8.60
N HIS A 6 -6.37 6.82 -7.99
CA HIS A 6 -6.91 5.49 -7.73
C HIS A 6 -8.01 5.51 -6.66
N ALA A 7 -7.83 6.30 -5.59
CA ALA A 7 -8.86 6.52 -4.58
C ALA A 7 -10.14 7.11 -5.20
N TYR A 8 -9.99 8.09 -6.10
CA TYR A 8 -11.12 8.63 -6.86
C TYR A 8 -11.82 7.57 -7.71
N GLU A 9 -11.09 6.72 -8.43
CA GLU A 9 -11.66 5.62 -9.23
C GLU A 9 -12.43 4.62 -8.37
N VAL A 10 -11.92 4.28 -7.18
CA VAL A 10 -12.59 3.38 -6.23
C VAL A 10 -13.89 4.00 -5.71
N VAL A 11 -13.86 5.27 -5.30
CA VAL A 11 -15.07 5.98 -4.83
C VAL A 11 -16.08 6.15 -5.95
N LYS A 12 -15.64 6.44 -7.16
CA LYS A 12 -16.50 6.48 -8.35
C LYS A 12 -17.17 5.13 -8.62
N GLY A 13 -16.41 4.04 -8.55
CA GLY A 13 -16.94 2.68 -8.67
C GLY A 13 -17.98 2.38 -7.59
N PHE A 14 -17.69 2.75 -6.35
CA PHE A 14 -18.63 2.63 -5.24
C PHE A 14 -19.93 3.39 -5.51
N ARG A 15 -19.85 4.66 -5.89
CA ARG A 15 -21.03 5.48 -6.25
C ARG A 15 -21.86 4.83 -7.35
N THR A 16 -21.23 4.34 -8.41
CA THR A 16 -21.94 3.66 -9.52
C THR A 16 -22.56 2.31 -9.13
N SER A 17 -22.10 1.69 -8.03
CA SER A 17 -22.64 0.42 -7.54
C SER A 17 -23.87 0.59 -6.64
N LEU A 18 -24.11 1.81 -6.16
CA LEU A 18 -25.27 2.13 -5.33
C LEU A 18 -26.53 2.22 -6.17
N ARG A 19 -27.65 1.81 -5.58
CA ARG A 19 -28.99 2.05 -6.14
C ARG A 19 -29.38 3.52 -5.97
N ASP A 20 -30.33 3.99 -6.79
CA ASP A 20 -30.77 5.39 -6.81
C ASP A 20 -31.26 5.89 -5.45
N ASP A 21 -31.94 5.04 -4.68
CA ASP A 21 -32.41 5.33 -3.31
C ASP A 21 -31.25 5.54 -2.34
N GLN A 22 -30.13 4.85 -2.55
CA GLN A 22 -28.93 4.95 -1.72
C GLN A 22 -28.07 6.15 -2.10
N GLN A 23 -28.03 6.51 -3.38
CA GLN A 23 -27.33 7.70 -3.86
C GLN A 23 -27.97 8.99 -3.33
N GLN A 24 -29.29 9.03 -3.18
CA GLN A 24 -30.01 10.20 -2.66
C GLN A 24 -29.75 10.49 -1.18
N VAL A 25 -29.30 9.49 -0.43
CA VAL A 25 -28.99 9.64 1.01
C VAL A 25 -27.59 10.20 1.22
N LEU A 26 -26.68 9.99 0.27
CA LEU A 26 -25.29 10.41 0.35
C LEU A 26 -25.08 11.75 -0.34
N GLN A 27 -24.42 12.68 0.34
CA GLN A 27 -24.02 13.97 -0.21
C GLN A 27 -22.61 13.87 -0.80
N GLU A 28 -22.21 14.87 -1.60
CA GLU A 28 -20.85 14.85 -2.19
C GLU A 28 -19.74 14.88 -1.11
N GLU A 29 -19.99 15.53 0.02
CA GLU A 29 -19.09 15.55 1.18
C GLU A 29 -18.80 14.14 1.72
N ASP A 30 -19.77 13.21 1.63
CA ASP A 30 -19.59 11.82 2.06
C ASP A 30 -18.62 11.07 1.14
N TYR A 31 -18.71 11.32 -0.17
CA TYR A 31 -17.81 10.71 -1.17
C TYR A 31 -16.39 11.30 -1.10
N GLU A 32 -16.26 12.61 -0.86
CA GLU A 32 -14.96 13.24 -0.62
C GLU A 32 -14.30 12.69 0.65
N SER A 33 -15.07 12.55 1.74
CA SER A 33 -14.58 11.94 2.98
C SER A 33 -14.16 10.49 2.77
N LEU A 34 -14.95 9.72 2.01
CA LEU A 34 -14.60 8.35 1.64
C LEU A 34 -13.31 8.29 0.81
N GLN A 35 -13.11 9.23 -0.12
CA GLN A 35 -11.90 9.30 -0.94
C GLN A 35 -10.66 9.53 -0.07
N ILE A 36 -10.74 10.44 0.89
CA ILE A 36 -9.64 10.71 1.84
C ILE A 36 -9.30 9.45 2.65
N LEU A 37 -10.32 8.74 3.14
CA LEU A 37 -10.12 7.50 3.90
C LEU A 37 -9.47 6.40 3.05
N VAL A 38 -9.91 6.24 1.81
CA VAL A 38 -9.33 5.26 0.86
C VAL A 38 -7.88 5.62 0.54
N GLU A 39 -7.58 6.90 0.29
CA GLU A 39 -6.21 7.38 0.06
C GLU A 39 -5.30 7.12 1.26
N ALA A 40 -5.77 7.39 2.46
CA ALA A 40 -5.03 7.13 3.69
C ALA A 40 -4.76 5.63 3.88
N ALA A 41 -5.76 4.77 3.65
CA ALA A 41 -5.62 3.32 3.77
C ALA A 41 -4.60 2.74 2.77
N ILE A 42 -4.66 3.19 1.50
CA ILE A 42 -3.68 2.78 0.46
C ILE A 42 -2.28 3.22 0.87
N SER A 43 -2.13 4.46 1.33
CA SER A 43 -0.84 5.02 1.73
C SER A 43 -0.23 4.28 2.92
N GLU A 44 -1.05 3.97 3.93
CA GLU A 44 -0.61 3.19 5.09
C GLU A 44 -0.15 1.78 4.67
N HIS A 45 -0.94 1.10 3.84
CA HIS A 45 -0.60 -0.23 3.36
C HIS A 45 0.69 -0.23 2.54
N ALA A 46 0.85 0.74 1.63
CA ALA A 46 2.07 0.90 0.84
C ALA A 46 3.30 1.10 1.73
N SER A 47 3.18 1.96 2.77
CA SER A 47 4.25 2.19 3.75
C SER A 47 4.65 0.90 4.49
N ARG A 48 3.67 0.11 4.94
CA ARG A 48 3.92 -1.17 5.62
C ARG A 48 4.63 -2.17 4.70
N VAL A 49 4.20 -2.29 3.44
CA VAL A 49 4.83 -3.19 2.46
C VAL A 49 6.27 -2.77 2.18
N LEU A 50 6.51 -1.48 1.94
CA LEU A 50 7.86 -0.95 1.72
C LEU A 50 8.77 -1.21 2.93
N HIS A 51 8.28 -0.98 4.15
CA HIS A 51 9.02 -1.27 5.37
C HIS A 51 9.35 -2.76 5.52
N SER A 52 8.38 -3.63 5.24
CA SER A 52 8.58 -5.09 5.28
C SER A 52 9.65 -5.53 4.28
N ASN A 53 9.57 -5.03 3.05
CA ASN A 53 10.55 -5.35 2.00
C ASN A 53 11.94 -4.84 2.36
N ALA A 54 12.05 -3.64 2.96
CA ALA A 54 13.33 -3.12 3.43
C ALA A 54 13.97 -4.04 4.49
N LYS A 55 13.18 -4.56 5.44
CA LYS A 55 13.66 -5.54 6.43
C LYS A 55 14.11 -6.85 5.79
N GLN A 56 13.39 -7.34 4.78
CA GLN A 56 13.78 -8.56 4.05
C GLN A 56 15.10 -8.37 3.30
N LEU A 57 15.28 -7.22 2.65
CA LEU A 57 16.55 -6.87 1.99
C LEU A 57 17.70 -6.77 2.99
N GLU A 58 17.48 -6.19 4.16
CA GLU A 58 18.49 -6.13 5.22
C GLU A 58 18.88 -7.53 5.71
N ALA A 59 17.90 -8.41 5.93
CA ALA A 59 18.13 -9.79 6.33
C ALA A 59 18.92 -10.56 5.27
N LEU A 60 18.54 -10.41 4.00
CA LEU A 60 19.25 -11.01 2.87
C LEU A 60 20.70 -10.52 2.80
N ALA A 61 20.92 -9.21 2.90
CA ALA A 61 22.27 -8.64 2.88
C ALA A 61 23.14 -9.16 4.04
N LYS A 62 22.57 -9.33 5.24
CA LYS A 62 23.27 -9.94 6.39
C LYS A 62 23.65 -11.39 6.11
N GLN A 63 22.72 -12.18 5.57
CA GLN A 63 22.98 -13.58 5.21
C GLN A 63 24.07 -13.69 4.14
N THR A 64 24.02 -12.86 3.10
CA THR A 64 25.05 -12.84 2.05
C THR A 64 26.42 -12.49 2.60
N ARG A 65 26.52 -11.51 3.51
CA ARG A 65 27.80 -11.18 4.17
C ARG A 65 28.34 -12.33 5.02
N ALA A 66 27.47 -12.99 5.78
CA ALA A 66 27.86 -14.14 6.59
C ALA A 66 28.37 -15.29 5.72
N LEU A 67 27.69 -15.57 4.61
CA LEU A 67 28.10 -16.60 3.65
C LEU A 67 29.46 -16.27 3.02
N ALA A 68 29.65 -15.02 2.58
CA ALA A 68 30.92 -14.58 2.01
C ALA A 68 32.09 -14.72 3.00
N ALA A 69 31.87 -14.34 4.27
CA ALA A 69 32.87 -14.50 5.32
C ALA A 69 33.19 -15.97 5.61
N SER A 70 32.20 -16.86 5.56
CA SER A 70 32.42 -18.31 5.71
C SER A 70 33.29 -18.87 4.59
N ILE A 71 33.03 -18.48 3.34
CA ILE A 71 33.82 -18.91 2.19
C ILE A 71 35.28 -18.44 2.33
N GLU A 72 35.50 -17.19 2.74
CA GLU A 72 36.85 -16.64 2.94
C GLU A 72 37.62 -17.35 4.08
N GLN A 73 36.92 -17.91 5.06
CA GLN A 73 37.52 -18.72 6.13
C GLN A 73 37.89 -20.13 5.67
N ASP A 74 37.09 -20.74 4.79
CA ASP A 74 37.35 -22.09 4.25
C ASP A 74 38.48 -22.09 3.19
N GLU A 75 38.78 -20.96 2.57
CA GLU A 75 39.89 -20.80 1.60
C GLU A 75 41.27 -20.55 2.23
N LYS A 76 41.38 -20.37 3.56
CA LYS A 76 42.64 -20.13 4.30
C LYS A 76 43.14 -21.37 5.03
#